data_AF-A0A7X0PL89-F1
#
_entry.id   AF-A0A7X0PL89-F1
#
_cell.length_a   1.000
_cell.length_b   1.000
_cell.length_c   1.000
_cell.angle_alpha   90.00
_cell.angle_beta   90.00
_cell.angle_gamma   90.00
#
_symmetry.space_group_name_H-M   'P 1'
#
loop_
_entity.id
_entity.type
_entity.pdbx_description
1 polymer ?
#
loop_
_entity_poly.entity_id
_entity_poly.type
_entity_poly.pdbx_seq_one_letter_code
_entity_poly.pdbx_strand_id
1 'polypeptide(L)'
;MSAALLSTLRGNAEPVVCALLRSDGAGQPCPACQAAQTRAHSPLFRAHCHGCKVRALAQGPQFWRSLKEGAHTDAYQGELAAVFGAAGAREGHAVVLAEYRRLRALQDNAVRCGLVPRTPEAANDDGRNDRTDTHNTNQTDNNPCEG
;
A
#
# COMPACT_ATOMS: atom_id res chain seq x y z
N MET A 1 17.95 -37.60 -28.00
CA MET A 1 18.45 -36.42 -27.28
C MET A 1 17.95 -35.16 -27.97
N SER A 2 17.06 -34.40 -27.33
CA SER A 2 16.95 -32.94 -27.43
C SER A 2 15.83 -32.48 -26.51
N ALA A 3 16.25 -31.90 -25.40
CA ALA A 3 15.43 -31.12 -24.49
C ALA A 3 15.80 -29.65 -24.70
N ALA A 4 14.80 -28.76 -24.72
CA ALA A 4 14.83 -27.36 -24.23
C ALA A 4 13.57 -26.64 -24.78
N LEU A 5 12.50 -26.56 -23.98
CA LEU A 5 12.13 -25.42 -23.12
C LEU A 5 11.55 -24.24 -23.94
N LEU A 6 10.23 -24.16 -24.10
CA LEU A 6 9.30 -23.46 -23.18
C LEU A 6 9.84 -22.09 -22.72
N SER A 7 9.31 -21.03 -23.32
CA SER A 7 9.18 -19.74 -22.65
C SER A 7 7.77 -19.23 -22.90
N THR A 8 6.88 -19.76 -22.07
CA THR A 8 5.60 -19.15 -21.73
C THR A 8 5.86 -17.70 -21.29
N LEU A 9 5.37 -16.75 -22.09
CA LEU A 9 5.22 -15.36 -21.66
C LEU A 9 4.19 -15.34 -20.52
N ARG A 10 4.68 -15.58 -19.31
CA ARG A 10 3.98 -15.28 -18.06
C ARG A 10 3.76 -13.78 -18.03
N GLY A 11 2.50 -13.38 -18.09
CA GLY A 11 2.07 -12.03 -17.74
C GLY A 11 2.49 -11.74 -16.30
N ASN A 12 3.62 -11.06 -16.15
CA ASN A 12 3.93 -10.35 -14.93
C ASN A 12 3.04 -9.11 -14.90
N ALA A 13 1.90 -9.22 -14.24
CA ALA A 13 1.19 -8.05 -13.76
C ALA A 13 2.15 -7.32 -12.82
N GLU A 14 2.85 -6.30 -13.33
CA GLU A 14 3.51 -5.34 -12.45
C GLU A 14 2.46 -4.85 -11.45
N PRO A 15 2.80 -4.70 -10.16
CA PRO A 15 1.88 -4.09 -9.22
C PRO A 15 1.51 -2.73 -9.80
N VAL A 16 0.22 -2.51 -10.06
CA VAL A 16 -0.35 -1.33 -10.74
C VAL A 16 0.20 0.00 -10.19
N VAL A 17 0.67 -0.02 -8.94
CA VAL A 17 1.37 1.08 -8.27
C VAL A 17 2.67 1.48 -8.97
N CYS A 18 3.53 0.54 -9.40
CA CYS A 18 4.83 0.86 -10.03
C CYS A 18 4.69 1.60 -11.36
N ALA A 19 3.68 1.26 -12.17
CA ALA A 19 3.42 1.92 -13.44
C ALA A 19 2.99 3.40 -13.28
N LEU A 20 2.36 3.76 -12.15
CA LEU A 20 1.84 5.10 -11.87
C LEU A 20 2.85 6.03 -11.18
N LEU A 21 4.06 5.55 -10.88
CA LEU A 21 5.17 6.34 -10.35
C LEU A 21 5.97 7.09 -11.43
N ARG A 22 5.66 6.88 -12.70
CA ARG A 22 6.35 7.51 -13.83
C ARG A 22 6.03 9.00 -13.85
N SER A 23 7.04 9.80 -13.55
CA SER A 23 6.98 11.27 -13.66
C SER A 23 7.37 11.61 -15.11
N ASP A 24 6.49 12.25 -15.88
CA ASP A 24 6.62 12.93 -17.20
C ASP A 24 7.87 12.70 -18.11
N GLY A 25 8.48 11.53 -18.11
CA GLY A 25 9.65 11.22 -18.93
C GLY A 25 10.59 10.20 -18.26
N ALA A 26 10.87 9.11 -18.97
CA ALA A 26 11.89 8.11 -18.66
C ALA A 26 11.67 7.21 -17.43
N GLY A 27 10.47 6.65 -17.24
CA GLY A 27 10.26 5.33 -16.62
C GLY A 27 10.70 5.08 -15.17
N GLN A 28 11.44 5.99 -14.52
CA GLN A 28 11.95 5.83 -13.17
C GLN A 28 11.06 6.58 -12.16
N PRO A 29 10.84 6.00 -10.97
CA PRO A 29 10.08 6.65 -9.92
C PRO A 29 10.81 7.90 -9.43
N CYS A 30 10.07 8.97 -9.10
CA CYS A 30 10.72 10.14 -8.50
C CYS A 30 11.40 9.77 -7.16
N PRO A 31 12.44 10.50 -6.71
CA PRO A 31 13.18 10.15 -5.48
C PRO A 31 12.30 10.03 -4.23
N ALA A 32 11.24 10.83 -4.16
CA ALA A 32 10.26 10.77 -3.07
C ALA A 32 9.44 9.48 -3.09
N CYS A 33 9.03 9.03 -4.28
CA CYS A 33 8.34 7.76 -4.46
C CYS A 33 9.27 6.57 -4.23
N GLN A 34 10.54 6.67 -4.65
CA GLN A 34 11.55 5.65 -4.37
C GLN A 34 11.76 5.47 -2.86
N ALA A 35 11.93 6.57 -2.11
CA ALA A 35 12.04 6.50 -0.65
C ALA A 35 10.78 5.89 0.02
N ALA A 36 9.59 6.14 -0.55
CA ALA A 36 8.33 5.59 -0.06
C ALA A 36 8.13 4.09 -0.38
N GLN A 37 9.02 3.47 -1.15
CA GLN A 37 8.96 2.02 -1.42
C GLN A 37 9.34 1.21 -0.18
N THR A 38 10.27 1.70 0.65
CA THR A 38 10.78 0.99 1.83
C THR A 38 10.32 1.61 3.15
N ARG A 39 9.73 2.81 3.13
CA ARG A 39 9.26 3.53 4.33
C ARG A 39 7.82 4.00 4.15
N ALA A 40 6.91 3.47 4.98
CA ALA A 40 5.49 3.83 4.92
C ALA A 40 5.23 5.33 5.16
N HIS A 41 5.94 5.94 6.10
CA HIS A 41 5.76 7.35 6.52
C HIS A 41 6.82 8.29 5.92
N SER A 42 7.20 8.10 4.66
CA SER A 42 8.14 9.01 4.00
C SER A 42 7.58 10.43 3.97
N PRO A 43 8.28 11.44 4.54
CA PRO A 43 7.82 12.84 4.52
C PRO A 43 8.08 13.52 3.17
N LEU A 44 8.73 12.82 2.23
CA LEU A 44 9.12 13.38 0.95
C LEU A 44 7.93 13.33 -0.02
N PHE A 45 7.56 14.49 -0.56
CA PHE A 45 6.57 14.64 -1.62
C PHE A 45 7.06 15.60 -2.70
N ARG A 46 6.63 15.38 -3.93
CA ARG A 46 6.88 16.27 -5.08
C ARG A 46 5.53 16.70 -5.65
N ALA A 47 5.28 18.00 -5.68
CA ALA A 47 3.98 18.57 -6.08
C ALA A 47 3.49 18.10 -7.45
N HIS A 48 4.41 17.92 -8.40
CA HIS A 48 4.08 17.54 -9.78
C HIS A 48 4.21 16.03 -10.06
N CYS A 49 4.56 15.21 -9.06
CA CYS A 49 4.64 13.76 -9.25
C CYS A 49 3.28 13.10 -9.01
N HIS A 50 2.75 12.41 -10.00
CA HIS A 50 1.49 11.67 -9.90
C HIS A 50 1.50 10.67 -8.72
N GLY A 51 2.54 9.85 -8.61
CA GLY A 51 2.69 8.91 -7.48
C GLY A 51 2.74 9.59 -6.10
N CYS A 52 3.32 10.79 -5.99
CA CYS A 52 3.28 11.56 -4.74
C CYS A 52 1.87 12.05 -4.42
N LYS A 53 1.10 12.49 -5.42
CA LYS A 53 -0.31 12.88 -5.25
C LYS A 53 -1.16 11.69 -4.78
N VAL A 54 -1.02 10.53 -5.42
CA VAL A 54 -1.71 9.29 -5.01
C VAL A 54 -1.38 8.92 -3.56
N ARG A 55 -0.10 8.96 -3.18
CA ARG A 55 0.31 8.69 -1.79
C ARG A 55 -0.26 9.70 -0.81
N ALA A 56 -0.32 10.98 -1.18
CA ALA A 56 -0.93 12.01 -0.37
C ALA A 56 -2.44 11.74 -0.17
N LEU A 57 -3.17 11.36 -1.22
CA LEU A 57 -4.58 10.96 -1.12
C LEU A 57 -4.76 9.74 -0.21
N ALA A 58 -3.94 8.70 -0.39
CA ALA A 58 -4.03 7.45 0.38
C ALA A 58 -3.80 7.64 1.89
N GLN A 59 -3.10 8.70 2.29
CA GLN A 59 -2.85 9.06 3.69
C GLN A 59 -3.73 10.24 4.15
N GLY A 60 -4.52 10.83 3.24
CA GLY A 60 -5.26 12.07 3.46
C GLY A 60 -6.58 11.88 4.20
N PRO A 61 -7.06 12.92 4.92
CA PRO A 61 -8.24 12.82 5.77
C PRO A 61 -9.52 12.47 5.01
N GLN A 62 -9.68 12.92 3.76
CA GLN A 62 -10.89 12.64 2.98
C GLN A 62 -10.98 11.18 2.56
N PHE A 63 -9.85 10.55 2.24
CA PHE A 63 -9.81 9.12 1.96
C PHE A 63 -10.18 8.31 3.22
N TRP A 64 -9.60 8.63 4.38
CA TRP A 64 -9.96 8.00 5.66
C TRP A 64 -11.43 8.13 6.00
N ARG A 65 -12.00 9.32 5.76
CA ARG A 65 -13.43 9.56 5.94
C ARG A 65 -14.25 8.68 5.02
N SER A 66 -13.87 8.57 3.75
CA SER A 66 -14.55 7.70 2.77
C SER A 66 -14.50 6.22 3.18
N LEU A 67 -13.39 5.75 3.76
CA LEU A 67 -13.27 4.39 4.28
C LEU A 67 -14.19 4.17 5.48
N LYS A 68 -14.24 5.13 6.41
CA LYS A 68 -15.07 5.05 7.63
C LYS A 68 -16.57 5.07 7.31
N GLU A 69 -16.96 5.89 6.34
CA GLU A 69 -18.36 6.04 5.92
C GLU A 69 -18.80 4.95 4.92
N GLY A 70 -17.84 4.19 4.36
CA GLY A 70 -18.13 3.16 3.34
C GLY A 70 -18.64 3.73 2.01
N ALA A 71 -18.47 5.04 1.79
CA ALA A 71 -18.99 5.77 0.65
C ALA A 71 -17.97 6.82 0.15
N HIS A 72 -17.98 7.11 -1.15
CA HIS A 72 -17.14 8.17 -1.72
C HIS A 72 -17.79 9.52 -1.45
N THR A 73 -17.27 10.25 -0.46
CA THR A 73 -17.75 11.60 -0.12
C THR A 73 -17.47 12.59 -1.24
N ASP A 74 -18.28 13.65 -1.38
CA ASP A 74 -18.08 14.69 -2.40
C ASP A 74 -16.69 15.33 -2.31
N ALA A 75 -16.20 15.54 -1.08
CA ALA A 75 -14.86 16.07 -0.86
C ALA A 75 -13.77 15.12 -1.40
N TYR A 76 -13.89 13.82 -1.13
CA TYR A 76 -12.96 12.83 -1.65
C TYR A 76 -13.06 12.67 -3.17
N GLN A 77 -14.26 12.75 -3.74
CA GLN A 77 -14.46 12.75 -5.19
C GLN A 77 -13.80 13.96 -5.86
N GLY A 78 -13.89 15.14 -5.23
CA GLY A 78 -13.19 16.35 -5.68
C GLY A 78 -11.67 16.17 -5.71
N GLU A 79 -11.10 15.58 -4.67
CA GLU A 79 -9.66 15.27 -4.61
C GLU A 79 -9.23 14.25 -5.68
N LEU A 80 -10.04 13.21 -5.91
CA LEU A 80 -9.80 12.25 -6.99
C LEU A 80 -9.85 12.91 -8.37
N ALA A 81 -10.85 13.76 -8.62
CA ALA A 81 -10.97 14.48 -9.88
C ALA A 81 -9.79 15.45 -10.11
N ALA A 82 -9.23 16.04 -9.05
CA ALA A 82 -8.06 16.91 -9.14
C ALA A 82 -6.77 16.17 -9.53
N VAL A 83 -6.65 14.87 -9.21
CA VAL A 83 -5.46 14.07 -9.50
C VAL A 83 -5.60 13.29 -10.81
N PHE A 84 -6.76 12.66 -11.03
CA PHE A 84 -7.01 11.73 -12.13
C PHE A 84 -7.90 12.32 -13.25
N GLY A 85 -8.41 13.54 -13.07
CA GLY A 85 -9.46 14.11 -13.91
C GLY A 85 -10.84 13.54 -13.57
N ALA A 86 -11.91 14.28 -13.92
CA ALA A 86 -13.28 13.87 -13.63
C ALA A 86 -13.64 12.50 -14.25
N ALA A 87 -13.14 12.22 -15.46
CA ALA A 87 -13.37 10.96 -16.14
C ALA A 87 -12.62 9.78 -15.50
N GLY A 88 -11.47 10.02 -14.85
CA GLY A 88 -10.63 8.98 -14.24
C GLY A 88 -10.78 8.85 -12.74
N ALA A 89 -11.68 9.61 -12.09
CA ALA A 89 -11.82 9.63 -10.64
C ALA A 89 -12.21 8.25 -10.07
N ARG A 90 -13.06 7.51 -10.79
CA ARG A 90 -13.54 6.18 -10.37
C ARG A 90 -12.42 5.15 -10.35
N GLU A 91 -11.65 5.08 -11.43
CA GLU A 91 -10.46 4.22 -11.55
C GLU A 91 -9.36 4.68 -10.58
N GLY A 92 -9.25 6.00 -10.37
CA GLY A 92 -8.33 6.62 -9.42
C GLY A 92 -8.54 6.15 -7.99
N HIS A 93 -9.78 5.89 -7.56
CA HIS A 93 -10.03 5.31 -6.24
C HIS A 93 -9.36 3.94 -6.06
N ALA A 94 -9.42 3.07 -7.07
CA ALA A 94 -8.78 1.76 -7.01
C ALA A 94 -7.26 1.87 -6.85
N VAL A 95 -6.65 2.86 -7.51
CA VAL A 95 -5.23 3.20 -7.38
C VAL A 95 -4.89 3.67 -5.96
N VAL A 96 -5.66 4.61 -5.42
CA VAL A 96 -5.46 5.14 -4.06
C VAL A 96 -5.60 4.02 -3.02
N LEU A 97 -6.59 3.14 -3.20
CA LEU A 97 -6.81 1.99 -2.33
C LEU A 97 -5.64 0.99 -2.39
N ALA A 98 -5.09 0.74 -3.58
CA ALA A 98 -3.93 -0.13 -3.74
C ALA A 98 -2.68 0.47 -3.04
N GLU A 99 -2.46 1.77 -3.18
CA GLU A 99 -1.37 2.47 -2.49
C GLU A 99 -1.56 2.45 -0.97
N TYR A 100 -2.78 2.69 -0.48
CA TYR A 100 -3.10 2.57 0.94
C TYR A 100 -2.76 1.18 1.50
N ARG A 101 -3.16 0.12 0.80
CA ARG A 101 -2.84 -1.27 1.19
C ARG A 101 -1.34 -1.53 1.23
N ARG A 102 -0.60 -1.02 0.24
CA ARG A 102 0.87 -1.13 0.21
C ARG A 102 1.50 -0.44 1.42
N LEU A 103 1.05 0.76 1.76
CA LEU A 103 1.55 1.51 2.92
C LEU A 103 1.22 0.79 4.23
N ARG A 104 0.02 0.22 4.35
CA ARG A 104 -0.35 -0.61 5.52
C ARG A 104 0.55 -1.83 5.66
N ALA A 105 0.79 -2.57 4.58
CA ALA A 105 1.69 -3.71 4.61
C ALA A 105 3.11 -3.34 5.10
N LEU A 106 3.63 -2.18 4.67
CA LEU A 106 4.92 -1.67 5.16
C LEU A 106 4.89 -1.33 6.66
N GLN A 107 3.80 -0.74 7.15
CA GLN A 107 3.63 -0.44 8.58
C GLN A 107 3.58 -1.72 9.40
N ASP A 108 2.76 -2.69 8.99
CA ASP A 108 2.58 -3.96 9.69
C ASP A 108 3.88 -4.75 9.73
N ASN A 109 4.64 -4.73 8.62
CA ASN A 109 5.98 -5.31 8.57
C ASN A 109 6.94 -4.61 9.55
N ALA A 110 6.94 -3.28 9.61
CA ALA A 110 7.78 -2.52 10.52
C ALA A 110 7.43 -2.79 12.00
N VAL A 111 6.15 -2.92 12.33
CA VAL A 111 5.67 -3.31 13.67
C VAL A 111 6.08 -4.74 14.00
N ARG A 112 5.97 -5.68 13.05
CA ARG A 112 6.37 -7.07 13.24
C ARG A 112 7.88 -7.21 13.47
N CYS A 113 8.70 -6.46 12.74
CA CYS A 113 10.15 -6.46 12.89
C CYS A 113 10.65 -5.60 14.08
N GLY A 114 9.76 -4.99 14.88
CA GLY A 114 10.14 -4.19 16.05
C GLY A 114 10.77 -2.83 15.73
N LEU A 115 10.64 -2.35 14.49
CA LEU A 115 11.18 -1.06 14.03
C LEU A 115 10.28 0.13 14.40
N VAL A 116 9.04 -0.15 14.82
CA VAL A 116 8.10 0.83 15.36
C VAL A 116 7.62 0.30 16.72
N PRO A 117 7.60 1.11 17.78
CA PRO A 117 7.02 0.69 19.05
C PRO A 117 5.57 0.25 18.85
N ARG A 118 5.20 -0.93 19.37
CA ARG A 118 3.77 -1.29 19.48
C ARG A 118 3.14 -0.31 20.45
N THR A 119 2.26 0.56 19.99
CA THR A 119 1.41 1.34 20.89
C THR A 119 0.44 0.38 21.59
N PRO A 120 0.43 0.29 22.93
CA PRO A 120 -0.48 -0.56 23.67
C PRO A 120 -1.85 0.12 23.77
N GLU A 121 -2.57 0.24 22.65
CA GLU A 121 -3.95 0.74 22.63
C GLU A 121 -4.87 -0.30 21.96
N ALA A 122 -4.95 -1.49 22.56
CA ALA A 122 -6.05 -2.46 22.35
C ALA A 122 -6.01 -3.63 23.36
N ALA A 123 -5.37 -3.48 24.52
CA ALA A 123 -5.21 -4.55 25.51
C ALA A 123 -6.13 -4.39 26.72
N ASN A 124 -7.35 -3.88 26.53
CA ASN A 124 -8.39 -3.84 27.55
C ASN A 124 -9.68 -4.43 26.98
N ASP A 125 -9.71 -5.75 26.81
CA ASP A 125 -10.97 -6.51 26.80
C ASP A 125 -10.72 -7.80 27.61
N ASP A 126 -10.52 -7.61 28.92
CA ASP A 126 -10.40 -8.68 29.89
C ASP A 126 -11.79 -9.28 30.16
N GLY A 127 -12.06 -10.41 29.52
CA GLY A 127 -13.35 -11.10 29.62
C GLY A 127 -13.29 -12.62 29.38
N ARG A 128 -12.24 -13.29 29.87
CA ARG A 128 -12.21 -14.68 30.38
C ARG A 128 -13.09 -15.77 29.71
N ASN A 129 -12.46 -16.73 29.01
CA ASN A 129 -12.43 -18.15 29.41
C ASN A 129 -11.73 -19.04 28.37
N ASP A 130 -10.53 -19.51 28.74
CA ASP A 130 -10.17 -20.92 28.87
C ASP A 130 -10.61 -21.91 27.76
N ARG A 131 -9.69 -22.18 26.81
CA ARG A 131 -9.31 -23.53 26.39
C ARG A 131 -8.08 -23.48 25.47
N THR A 132 -6.99 -24.01 25.99
CA THR A 132 -5.88 -24.55 25.21
C THR A 132 -6.38 -25.56 24.19
N ASP A 133 -6.07 -25.34 22.91
CA ASP A 133 -5.80 -26.43 21.97
C ASP A 133 -4.62 -26.05 21.08
N THR A 134 -3.51 -26.74 21.35
CA THR A 134 -2.27 -26.73 20.61
C THR A 134 -2.51 -27.36 19.23
N HIS A 135 -2.57 -26.54 18.17
CA HIS A 135 -2.32 -27.04 16.82
C HIS A 135 -1.26 -26.20 16.11
N ASN A 136 -0.05 -26.76 16.21
CA ASN A 136 1.08 -26.62 15.31
C ASN A 136 0.64 -26.46 13.84
N THR A 137 0.95 -25.33 13.23
CA THR A 137 1.09 -25.24 11.77
C THR A 137 2.42 -24.57 11.45
N ASN A 138 3.27 -25.34 10.77
CA ASN A 138 4.56 -24.98 10.19
C ASN A 138 4.57 -23.53 9.68
N GLN A 139 5.13 -22.64 10.50
CA GLN A 139 5.50 -21.30 10.11
C GLN A 139 6.77 -21.42 9.28
N THR A 140 6.63 -21.36 7.96
CA THR A 140 7.78 -21.16 7.08
C THR A 140 8.24 -19.73 7.33
N ASP A 141 9.28 -19.61 8.14
CA ASP A 141 9.98 -18.36 8.45
C ASP A 141 10.68 -17.83 7.19
N ASN A 142 9.90 -17.32 6.24
CA ASN A 142 10.41 -16.38 5.25
C ASN A 142 10.56 -15.05 5.98
N ASN A 143 11.72 -14.84 6.61
CA ASN A 143 12.03 -13.62 7.35
C ASN A 143 11.94 -12.42 6.39
N PRO A 144 10.88 -11.59 6.48
CA PRO A 144 10.63 -10.51 5.52
C PRO A 144 11.38 -9.23 5.92
N CYS A 145 12.25 -9.30 6.93
CA CYS A 145 12.98 -8.17 7.48
C CYS A 145 14.36 -7.95 6.80
N GLU A 146 14.74 -8.75 5.79
CA GLU A 146 15.95 -8.55 4.98
C GLU A 146 15.56 -8.16 3.55
N GLY A 147 15.77 -6.89 3.19
CA GLY A 147 15.51 -6.34 1.86
C GLY A 147 16.13 -4.96 1.68
#